data_AF-A0A655Y258-F1
#
_entry.id   AF-A0A655Y258-F1
#
_cell.length_a   1.000
_cell.length_b   1.000
_cell.length_c   1.000
_cell.angle_alpha   90.00
_cell.angle_beta   90.00
_cell.angle_gamma   90.00
#
_symmetry.space_group_name_H-M   'P 1'
#
loop_
_entity.id
_entity.type
_entity.pdbx_description
1 polymer ?
#
loop_
_entity_poly.entity_id
_entity_poly.type
_entity_poly.pdbx_seq_one_letter_code
_entity_poly.pdbx_strand_id
1 'polypeptide(L)'
;MFVWLCLHTIGAKYTFAEVPFDWFNTLIGSTRNQFDRVAHFSIGLYAYPIAEWLLRKQQTKPWLAYSFALFSLMSLAAAYEIIEWWYAALAGGEEGIAFLGSQGDIWDAQKDMLCDTLGAITALCLLAWQRARG
;
A
#
# COMPACT_ATOMS: atom_id res chain seq x y z
N MET A 1 6.05 7.17 -7.97
CA MET A 1 5.01 7.55 -8.96
C MET A 1 4.81 6.46 -10.00
N PHE A 2 5.81 6.16 -10.83
CA PHE A 2 5.66 5.21 -11.95
C PHE A 2 5.22 3.79 -11.56
N VAL A 3 5.87 3.17 -10.56
CA VAL A 3 5.60 1.76 -10.18
C VAL A 3 4.14 1.56 -9.78
N TRP A 4 3.61 2.39 -8.89
CA TRP A 4 2.22 2.34 -8.45
C TRP A 4 1.23 2.47 -9.63
N LEU A 5 1.46 3.46 -10.51
CA LEU A 5 0.59 3.68 -11.69
C LEU A 5 0.58 2.46 -12.61
N CYS A 6 1.74 1.82 -12.84
CA CYS A 6 1.81 0.60 -13.63
C CYS A 6 1.04 -0.54 -12.97
N LEU A 7 1.25 -0.76 -11.67
CA LEU A 7 0.56 -1.81 -10.91
C LEU A 7 -0.96 -1.61 -10.93
N HIS A 8 -1.45 -0.40 -10.67
CA HIS A 8 -2.88 -0.10 -10.73
C HIS A 8 -3.46 -0.19 -12.14
N THR A 9 -2.71 0.17 -13.17
CA THR A 9 -3.17 0.00 -14.56
C THR A 9 -3.33 -1.49 -14.91
N ILE A 10 -2.40 -2.33 -14.45
CA ILE A 10 -2.48 -3.78 -14.63
C ILE A 10 -3.66 -4.33 -13.81
N GLY A 11 -3.75 -3.98 -12.52
CA GLY A 11 -4.83 -4.39 -11.63
C GLY A 11 -6.20 -4.00 -12.18
N ALA A 12 -6.37 -2.78 -12.68
CA ALA A 12 -7.61 -2.31 -13.29
C ALA A 12 -7.96 -3.03 -14.59
N LYS A 13 -6.96 -3.44 -15.39
CA LYS A 13 -7.20 -4.19 -16.64
C LYS A 13 -7.73 -5.60 -16.36
N TYR A 14 -7.18 -6.29 -15.36
CA TYR A 14 -7.50 -7.69 -15.10
C TYR A 14 -8.56 -7.87 -14.00
N THR A 15 -8.77 -6.88 -13.15
CA THR A 15 -9.18 -7.03 -11.75
C THR A 15 -8.03 -7.57 -10.91
N PHE A 16 -7.78 -6.97 -9.74
CA PHE A 16 -6.62 -7.30 -8.91
C PHE A 16 -6.53 -8.79 -8.52
N ALA A 17 -7.68 -9.45 -8.32
CA ALA A 17 -7.76 -10.88 -8.04
C ALA A 17 -7.34 -11.77 -9.22
N GLU A 18 -7.42 -11.29 -10.46
CA GLU A 18 -7.25 -12.06 -11.70
C GLU A 18 -5.96 -11.71 -12.45
N VAL A 19 -5.11 -10.85 -11.89
CA VAL A 19 -3.80 -10.55 -12.48
C VAL A 19 -2.98 -11.84 -12.56
N PRO A 20 -2.37 -12.20 -13.71
CA PRO A 20 -1.58 -13.42 -13.84
C PRO A 20 -0.30 -13.36 -12.98
N PHE A 21 -0.42 -13.75 -11.72
CA PHE A 21 0.59 -13.55 -10.67
C PHE A 21 0.93 -14.85 -9.92
N ASP A 22 0.54 -15.99 -10.48
CA ASP A 22 0.71 -17.33 -9.87
C ASP A 22 2.15 -17.70 -9.58
N TRP A 23 3.10 -17.18 -10.35
CA TRP A 23 4.52 -17.40 -10.10
C TRP A 23 4.92 -16.90 -8.70
N PHE A 24 4.37 -15.76 -8.27
CA PHE A 24 4.63 -15.19 -6.95
C PHE A 24 3.76 -15.86 -5.89
N ASN A 25 2.47 -16.07 -6.18
CA ASN A 25 1.56 -16.73 -5.25
C ASN A 25 2.09 -18.13 -4.87
N THR A 26 2.56 -18.90 -5.86
CA THR A 26 3.19 -20.23 -5.65
C THR A 26 4.49 -20.12 -4.84
N LEU A 27 5.32 -19.12 -5.12
CA LEU A 27 6.60 -18.92 -4.42
C LEU A 27 6.41 -18.73 -2.91
N ILE A 28 5.35 -18.03 -2.49
CA ILE A 28 5.05 -17.79 -1.07
C ILE A 28 3.97 -18.74 -0.51
N GLY A 29 3.55 -19.72 -1.30
CA GLY A 29 2.51 -20.69 -0.90
C GLY A 29 1.14 -20.06 -0.63
N SER A 30 0.82 -18.94 -1.29
CA SER A 30 -0.47 -18.27 -1.13
C SER A 30 -1.55 -18.88 -1.99
N THR A 31 -2.73 -19.06 -1.40
CA THR A 31 -3.95 -19.51 -2.08
C THR A 31 -4.75 -18.36 -2.70
N ARG A 32 -4.47 -17.11 -2.32
CA ARG A 32 -5.07 -15.91 -2.95
C ARG A 32 -4.06 -15.23 -3.85
N ASN A 33 -4.55 -14.41 -4.75
CA ASN A 33 -3.73 -13.49 -5.52
C ASN A 33 -3.21 -12.35 -4.64
N GLN A 34 -1.89 -12.22 -4.57
CA GLN A 34 -1.19 -11.22 -3.74
C GLN A 34 -0.79 -9.96 -4.51
N PHE A 35 -1.22 -9.83 -5.77
CA PHE A 35 -0.87 -8.68 -6.60
C PHE A 35 -1.28 -7.36 -5.96
N ASP A 36 -2.46 -7.33 -5.34
CA ASP A 36 -2.96 -6.15 -4.64
C ASP A 36 -2.06 -5.73 -3.47
N ARG A 37 -1.65 -6.69 -2.64
CA ARG A 37 -0.72 -6.44 -1.52
C ARG A 37 0.63 -5.90 -1.96
N VAL A 38 1.11 -6.32 -3.14
CA VAL A 38 2.32 -5.75 -3.76
C VAL A 38 2.07 -4.31 -4.21
N ALA A 39 0.88 -4.00 -4.73
CA ALA A 39 0.49 -2.63 -5.05
C ALA A 39 0.41 -1.74 -3.80
N HIS A 40 -0.22 -2.20 -2.71
CA HIS A 40 -0.24 -1.52 -1.40
C HIS A 40 1.18 -1.27 -0.86
N PHE A 41 2.04 -2.29 -0.87
CA PHE A 41 3.45 -2.10 -0.47
C PHE A 41 4.14 -1.00 -1.30
N SER A 42 3.85 -0.92 -2.60
CA SER A 42 4.42 0.12 -3.48
C SER A 42 3.92 1.53 -3.15
N ILE A 43 2.70 1.67 -2.64
CA ILE A 43 2.14 2.95 -2.15
C ILE A 43 2.83 3.37 -0.86
N GLY A 44 3.16 2.42 0.02
CA GLY A 44 3.96 2.68 1.19
C GLY A 44 5.28 3.42 0.89
N LEU A 45 5.94 3.10 -0.23
CA LEU A 45 7.23 3.70 -0.61
C LEU A 45 7.18 5.24 -0.77
N TYR A 46 5.99 5.83 -0.89
CA TYR A 46 5.81 7.28 -0.96
C TYR A 46 6.04 8.00 0.38
N ALA A 47 6.21 7.26 1.48
CA ALA A 47 6.71 7.86 2.72
C ALA A 47 8.09 8.52 2.53
N TYR A 48 8.91 7.97 1.62
CA TYR A 48 10.24 8.53 1.31
C TYR A 48 10.16 10.00 0.86
N PRO A 49 9.48 10.37 -0.25
CA PRO A 49 9.46 11.75 -0.73
C PRO A 49 8.77 12.71 0.25
N ILE A 50 7.79 12.25 1.04
CA ILE A 50 7.15 13.08 2.08
C ILE A 50 8.16 13.44 3.17
N ALA A 51 8.87 12.44 3.72
CA ALA A 51 9.88 12.66 4.73
C ALA A 51 11.04 13.50 4.18
N GLU A 52 11.52 13.20 2.97
CA GLU A 52 12.60 13.94 2.33
C GLU A 52 12.23 15.41 2.14
N TRP A 53 11.02 15.71 1.67
CA TRP A 53 10.56 17.08 1.47
C TRP A 53 10.55 17.88 2.79
N LEU A 54 10.00 17.31 3.87
CA LEU A 54 9.99 17.93 5.20
C LEU A 54 11.40 18.20 5.72
N LEU A 55 12.30 17.23 5.57
CA LEU A 55 13.70 17.35 5.98
C LEU A 55 14.43 18.43 5.17
N ARG A 56 14.22 18.49 3.84
CA ARG A 56 14.85 19.50 2.96
C ARG A 56 14.38 20.91 3.27
N LYS A 57 13.13 21.09 3.69
CA LYS A 57 12.58 22.39 4.09
C LYS A 57 13.05 22.85 5.47
N GLN A 58 13.73 21.99 6.25
CA GLN A 58 14.18 22.27 7.62
C GLN A 58 13.04 22.76 8.55
N GLN A 59 11.80 22.40 8.24
CA GLN A 59 10.62 22.86 8.98
C GLN A 59 10.35 22.03 10.24
N THR A 60 10.98 20.86 10.37
CA THR A 60 10.72 19.93 11.46
C THR A 60 11.98 19.18 11.89
N LYS A 61 11.96 18.64 13.11
CA LYS A 61 13.00 17.72 13.59
C LYS A 61 12.94 16.42 12.79
N PRO A 62 14.07 15.72 12.55
CA PRO A 62 14.06 14.53 11.72
C PRO A 62 13.06 13.46 12.15
N TRP A 63 13.01 13.12 13.44
CA TRP A 63 12.06 12.13 13.96
C TRP A 63 10.61 12.49 13.64
N LEU A 64 10.25 13.79 13.68
CA LEU A 64 8.91 14.25 13.37
C LEU A 64 8.62 14.14 11.86
N ALA A 65 9.60 14.38 10.99
CA ALA A 65 9.46 14.16 9.55
C ALA A 65 9.21 12.67 9.23
N TYR A 66 9.95 11.75 9.85
CA TYR A 66 9.76 10.31 9.68
C TYR A 66 8.39 9.85 10.20
N SER A 67 8.02 10.24 11.42
CA SER A 67 6.71 9.88 12.00
C SER A 67 5.56 10.47 11.19
N PHE A 68 5.67 11.73 10.75
CA PHE A 68 4.64 12.36 9.92
C PHE A 68 4.45 11.63 8.60
N ALA A 69 5.54 11.28 7.90
CA ALA A 69 5.45 10.54 6.66
C ALA A 69 4.82 9.15 6.86
N LEU A 70 5.24 8.42 7.89
CA LEU A 70 4.67 7.11 8.22
C LEU A 70 3.16 7.21 8.50
N PHE A 71 2.75 8.11 9.39
CA PHE A 71 1.34 8.27 9.76
C PHE A 71 0.48 8.82 8.62
N SER A 72 1.04 9.65 7.73
CA SER A 72 0.34 10.11 6.54
C SER A 72 -0.02 8.93 5.62
N LEU A 73 0.92 8.00 5.41
CA LEU A 73 0.66 6.81 4.59
C LEU A 73 -0.31 5.85 5.27
N MET A 74 -0.15 5.59 6.58
CA MET A 74 -1.11 4.78 7.34
C MET A 74 -2.52 5.37 7.30
N SER A 75 -2.64 6.69 7.41
CA SER A 75 -3.93 7.39 7.31
C SER A 75 -4.53 7.32 5.91
N LEU A 76 -3.70 7.38 4.86
CA LEU A 76 -4.16 7.24 3.48
C LEU A 76 -4.68 5.83 3.21
N ALA A 77 -3.93 4.81 3.64
CA ALA A 77 -4.34 3.41 3.54
C ALA A 77 -5.68 3.17 4.26
N ALA A 78 -5.78 3.58 5.52
CA ALA A 78 -7.01 3.46 6.29
C ALA A 78 -8.20 4.20 5.65
N ALA A 79 -7.97 5.39 5.09
CA ALA A 79 -9.02 6.14 4.40
C ALA A 79 -9.52 5.41 3.14
N TYR A 80 -8.61 4.78 2.39
CA TYR A 80 -8.97 4.03 1.19
C TYR A 80 -9.76 2.76 1.54
N GLU A 81 -9.31 1.97 2.53
CA GLU A 81 -10.05 0.80 3.02
C GLU A 81 -11.46 1.13 3.51
N ILE A 82 -11.63 2.29 4.16
CA ILE A 82 -12.96 2.76 4.58
C ILE A 82 -13.85 3.05 3.36
N ILE A 83 -13.30 3.60 2.28
CA ILE A 83 -14.04 3.84 1.03
C ILE A 83 -14.45 2.51 0.41
N GLU A 84 -13.56 1.52 0.38
CA GLU A 84 -13.88 0.20 -0.17
C GLU A 84 -14.94 -0.54 0.65
N TRP A 85 -14.82 -0.50 1.97
CA TRP A 85 -15.87 -1.01 2.86
C TRP A 85 -17.21 -0.31 2.62
N TRP A 86 -17.20 1.03 2.52
CA TRP A 86 -18.42 1.78 2.30
C TRP A 86 -19.06 1.44 0.95
N TYR A 87 -18.27 1.33 -0.11
CA TYR A 87 -18.76 0.90 -1.42
C TYR A 87 -19.33 -0.52 -1.36
N ALA A 88 -18.61 -1.47 -0.78
CA ALA A 88 -19.05 -2.86 -0.67
C ALA A 88 -20.36 -2.98 0.13
N ALA A 89 -20.54 -2.17 1.18
CA ALA A 89 -21.77 -2.11 1.97
C ALA A 89 -22.97 -1.54 1.20
N LEU A 90 -22.74 -0.60 0.27
CA LEU A 90 -23.80 0.00 -0.55
C LEU A 90 -24.17 -0.86 -1.76
N ALA A 91 -23.18 -1.40 -2.46
CA ALA A 91 -23.40 -2.21 -3.66
C ALA A 91 -23.95 -3.60 -3.29
N GLY A 92 -23.42 -4.22 -2.23
CA GLY A 92 -23.75 -5.58 -1.84
C GLY A 92 -23.45 -6.62 -2.93
N GLY A 93 -23.90 -7.85 -2.69
CA GLY A 93 -23.79 -8.94 -3.66
C GLY A 93 -22.35 -9.27 -4.08
N GLU A 94 -22.21 -9.83 -5.29
CA GLU A 94 -20.91 -10.21 -5.86
C GLU A 94 -20.07 -8.98 -6.26
N GLU A 95 -20.71 -7.89 -6.72
CA GLU A 95 -20.01 -6.68 -7.14
C GLU A 95 -19.27 -6.00 -5.97
N GLY A 96 -19.91 -5.90 -4.80
CA GLY A 96 -19.26 -5.37 -3.61
C GLY A 96 -18.09 -6.22 -3.12
N ILE A 97 -18.22 -7.55 -3.17
CA ILE A 97 -17.15 -8.49 -2.78
C ILE A 97 -15.98 -8.43 -3.77
N ALA A 98 -16.28 -8.31 -5.07
CA ALA A 98 -15.28 -8.22 -6.12
C ALA A 98 -14.52 -6.89 -6.05
N PHE A 99 -15.21 -5.77 -5.78
CA PHE A 99 -14.57 -4.47 -5.58
C PHE A 99 -13.66 -4.46 -4.35
N LEU A 100 -14.11 -5.06 -3.24
CA LEU A 100 -13.33 -5.19 -2.02
C LEU A 100 -12.06 -6.06 -2.21
N GLY A 101 -11.95 -6.86 -3.27
CA GLY A 101 -10.75 -7.65 -3.55
C GLY A 101 -10.42 -8.76 -2.53
N SER A 102 -11.32 -9.00 -1.56
CA SER A 102 -11.08 -9.85 -0.38
C SER A 102 -10.70 -11.29 -0.70
N GLN A 103 -11.18 -11.87 -1.80
CA GLN A 103 -10.94 -13.27 -2.15
C GLN A 103 -11.26 -14.24 -0.99
N GLY A 104 -12.24 -13.88 -0.14
CA GLY A 104 -12.61 -14.64 1.07
C GLY A 104 -11.72 -14.39 2.30
N ASP A 105 -10.72 -13.51 2.23
CA ASP A 105 -9.90 -13.09 3.36
C ASP A 105 -10.64 -12.03 4.20
N ILE A 106 -11.14 -12.44 5.37
CA ILE A 106 -11.84 -11.53 6.29
C ILE A 106 -10.94 -10.44 6.88
N TRP A 107 -9.62 -10.59 6.75
CA TRP A 107 -8.62 -9.66 7.27
C TRP A 107 -7.96 -8.84 6.15
N ASP A 108 -8.58 -8.74 4.98
CA ASP A 108 -7.91 -8.16 3.82
C ASP A 108 -7.48 -6.72 4.08
N ALA A 109 -8.43 -5.86 4.41
CA ALA A 109 -8.17 -4.45 4.73
C ALA A 109 -7.03 -4.27 5.75
N GLN A 110 -6.97 -5.10 6.80
CA GLN A 110 -5.90 -5.02 7.79
C GLN A 110 -4.53 -5.42 7.23
N LYS A 111 -4.50 -6.44 6.35
CA LYS A 111 -3.27 -6.91 5.71
C LYS A 111 -2.82 -5.95 4.60
N ASP A 112 -3.74 -5.27 3.95
CA ASP A 112 -3.44 -4.28 2.90
C ASP A 112 -2.86 -3.01 3.53
N MET A 113 -3.50 -2.47 4.57
CA MET A 113 -2.93 -1.41 5.42
C MET A 113 -1.56 -1.79 6.01
N LEU A 114 -1.37 -3.06 6.41
CA LEU A 114 -0.07 -3.53 6.89
C LEU A 114 0.98 -3.49 5.76
N CYS A 115 0.61 -3.87 4.54
CA CYS A 115 1.49 -3.83 3.38
C CYS A 115 1.91 -2.40 3.04
N ASP A 116 0.98 -1.43 3.04
CA ASP A 116 1.30 0.01 2.94
C ASP A 116 2.29 0.43 4.03
N THR A 117 2.03 0.04 5.28
CA THR A 117 2.85 0.41 6.43
C THR A 117 4.28 -0.16 6.30
N LEU A 118 4.41 -1.42 5.88
CA LEU A 118 5.71 -2.06 5.66
C LEU A 118 6.48 -1.41 4.50
N GLY A 119 5.79 -1.02 3.44
CA GLY A 119 6.37 -0.24 2.35
C GLY A 119 6.90 1.12 2.85
N ALA A 120 6.13 1.81 3.68
CA ALA A 120 6.52 3.07 4.30
C ALA A 120 7.75 2.92 5.20
N ILE A 121 7.75 1.93 6.09
CA ILE A 121 8.91 1.65 6.96
C ILE A 121 10.15 1.36 6.12
N THR A 122 10.04 0.53 5.08
CA THR A 122 11.15 0.21 4.18
C THR A 122 11.75 1.46 3.53
N ALA A 123 10.89 2.33 2.99
CA ALA A 123 11.27 3.62 2.41
C ALA A 123 11.98 4.54 3.42
N LEU A 124 11.44 4.64 4.63
CA LEU A 124 12.00 5.51 5.67
C LEU A 124 13.34 4.99 6.22
N CYS A 125 13.48 3.67 6.37
CA CYS A 125 14.75 3.04 6.72
C CYS A 125 15.82 3.30 5.64
N LEU A 126 15.46 3.21 4.36
CA LEU A 126 16.36 3.52 3.25
C LEU A 126 16.82 4.98 3.30
N LEU A 127 15.89 5.93 3.51
CA LEU A 127 16.21 7.34 3.65
C LEU A 127 17.14 7.61 4.84
N ALA A 128 16.86 7.00 5.99
CA ALA A 128 17.68 7.13 7.19
C ALA A 128 19.10 6.61 6.95
N TRP A 129 19.23 5.46 6.28
CA TRP A 129 20.52 4.89 5.91
C TRP A 129 21.33 5.78 4.95
N GLN A 130 20.69 6.35 3.93
CA GLN A 130 21.35 7.27 3.00
C GLN A 130 21.83 8.54 3.71
N ARG A 131 21.03 9.08 4.64
CA ARG A 131 21.39 10.25 5.44
C ARG A 131 22.47 9.99 6.47
N ALA A 132 22.66 8.76 6.93
CA ALA A 132 23.76 8.40 7.82
C ALA A 132 25.11 8.29 7.10
N ARG A 133 25.10 8.23 5.75
CA ARG A 133 26.29 8.06 4.91
C ARG A 133 26.74 9.32 4.17
N GLY A 134 25.89 10.36 4.12
CA GLY A 134 26.20 11.66 3.51
C GLY A 134 26.46 12.71 4.57
#